data_AF-A0A842LEZ3-F1
#
_entry.id   AF-A0A842LEZ3-F1
#
_cell.length_a   1.000
_cell.length_b   1.000
_cell.length_c   1.000
_cell.angle_alpha   90.00
_cell.angle_beta   90.00
_cell.angle_gamma   90.00
#
_symmetry.space_group_name_H-M   'P 1'
#
loop_
_entity.id
_entity.type
_entity.pdbx_description
1 polymer ?
#
loop_
_entity_poly.entity_id
_entity_poly.type
_entity_poly.pdbx_seq_one_letter_code
_entity_poly.pdbx_strand_id
1 'polypeptide(L)'
;MEGGREVLEGGWRLTRIRRIKSYLYLIQVIFAIVTVIILIFSEKAFSLKPFYLPINSFIYFLLLMGVIIGAESFYFRTLEMKFARSMSSKSLMAKRFIRRSVIIIGICVAVIIILKVPFIYNTFEDAMSTSGTVSSVVEFNNKDHLGLISVNRITIESDGNAANVYVVSSDYYSTYASDLETLKLHRINYLDYSVDASNPTIAFNFPDAKYDTFYIVVQHLDDDPSPLTYTLHRNISSIFLDYVPLFALIFIVVYAIAIVYLSTLRKRYAGESIYR
;
A
#
# COMPACT_ATOMS: atom_id res chain seq x y z
N MET A 1 -57.90 8.70 -8.30
CA MET A 1 -56.91 9.62 -7.71
C MET A 1 -55.72 8.92 -7.02
N GLU A 2 -55.67 7.59 -6.97
CA GLU A 2 -54.60 6.84 -6.29
C GLU A 2 -53.25 6.85 -7.04
N GLY A 3 -53.28 6.80 -8.38
CA GLY A 3 -52.06 6.84 -9.20
C GLY A 3 -51.23 8.13 -9.05
N GLY A 4 -51.84 9.25 -8.62
CA GLY A 4 -51.10 10.49 -8.35
C GLY A 4 -50.30 10.44 -7.03
N ARG A 5 -50.86 9.81 -5.99
CA ARG A 5 -50.18 9.66 -4.68
C ARG A 5 -49.02 8.69 -4.76
N GLU A 6 -49.19 7.54 -5.40
CA GLU A 6 -48.09 6.58 -5.60
C GLU A 6 -46.94 7.17 -6.43
N VAL A 7 -47.26 7.98 -7.44
CA VAL A 7 -46.28 8.66 -8.29
C VAL A 7 -45.49 9.73 -7.54
N LEU A 8 -46.13 10.47 -6.63
CA LEU A 8 -45.47 11.46 -5.77
C LEU A 8 -44.64 10.78 -4.66
N GLU A 9 -45.15 9.70 -4.08
CA GLU A 9 -44.45 8.92 -3.05
C GLU A 9 -43.18 8.25 -3.58
N GLY A 10 -43.19 7.71 -4.81
CA GLY A 10 -42.01 7.11 -5.43
C GLY A 10 -40.86 8.10 -5.61
N GLY A 11 -41.16 9.33 -6.06
CA GLY A 11 -40.17 10.41 -6.21
C GLY A 11 -39.59 10.89 -4.87
N TRP A 12 -40.44 10.99 -3.85
CA TRP A 12 -40.02 11.41 -2.50
C TRP A 12 -39.16 10.34 -1.82
N ARG A 13 -39.53 9.06 -1.93
CA ARG A 13 -38.73 7.91 -1.42
C ARG A 13 -37.36 7.82 -2.10
N LEU A 14 -37.29 8.00 -3.43
CA LEU A 14 -36.03 8.00 -4.17
C LEU A 14 -35.08 9.12 -3.71
N THR A 15 -35.63 10.31 -3.49
CA THR A 15 -34.85 11.47 -3.02
C THR A 15 -34.33 11.26 -1.61
N ARG A 16 -35.16 10.69 -0.72
CA ARG A 16 -34.75 10.32 0.64
C ARG A 16 -33.63 9.27 0.62
N ILE A 17 -33.72 8.24 -0.21
CA ILE A 17 -32.68 7.19 -0.34
C ILE A 17 -31.34 7.80 -0.79
N ARG A 18 -31.35 8.69 -1.79
CA ARG A 18 -30.13 9.38 -2.24
C ARG A 18 -29.51 10.23 -1.13
N ARG A 19 -30.33 10.93 -0.35
CA ARG A 19 -29.87 11.74 0.78
C ARG A 19 -29.25 10.88 1.88
N ILE A 20 -29.91 9.77 2.25
CA ILE A 20 -29.40 8.80 3.23
C ILE A 20 -28.05 8.24 2.77
N LYS A 21 -27.95 7.84 1.49
CA LYS A 21 -26.70 7.36 0.90
C LYS A 21 -25.57 8.38 1.01
N SER A 22 -25.83 9.64 0.66
CA SER A 22 -24.82 10.71 0.77
C SER A 22 -24.39 10.96 2.21
N TYR A 23 -25.32 10.98 3.17
CA TYR A 23 -24.97 11.12 4.59
C TYR A 23 -24.18 9.93 5.11
N LEU A 24 -24.54 8.71 4.71
CA LEU A 24 -23.84 7.50 5.12
C LEU A 24 -22.39 7.53 4.64
N TYR A 25 -22.14 7.87 3.37
CA TYR A 25 -20.78 8.01 2.86
C TYR A 25 -20.00 9.13 3.55
N LEU A 26 -20.65 10.25 3.86
CA LEU A 26 -20.03 11.34 4.59
C LEU A 26 -19.61 10.88 6.00
N ILE A 27 -20.49 10.18 6.71
CA ILE A 27 -20.19 9.62 8.05
C ILE A 27 -19.05 8.61 7.96
N GLN A 28 -19.03 7.73 6.96
CA GLN A 28 -17.96 6.76 6.77
C GLN A 28 -16.61 7.42 6.46
N VAL A 29 -16.60 8.49 5.66
CA VAL A 29 -15.37 9.25 5.39
C VAL A 29 -14.86 9.90 6.66
N ILE A 30 -15.73 10.53 7.45
CA ILE A 30 -15.36 11.11 8.75
C ILE A 30 -14.82 10.03 9.68
N PHE A 31 -15.53 8.90 9.79
CA PHE A 31 -15.11 7.76 10.59
C PHE A 31 -13.74 7.25 10.15
N ALA A 32 -13.52 7.11 8.84
CA ALA A 32 -12.25 6.63 8.32
C ALA A 32 -11.09 7.58 8.67
N ILE A 33 -11.30 8.90 8.52
CA ILE A 33 -10.31 9.92 8.89
C ILE A 33 -10.00 9.84 10.39
N VAL A 34 -11.02 9.76 11.25
CA VAL A 34 -10.84 9.67 12.70
C VAL A 34 -10.07 8.41 13.09
N THR A 35 -10.39 7.27 12.50
CA THR A 35 -9.67 6.02 12.77
C THR A 35 -8.22 6.09 12.29
N VAL A 36 -7.95 6.64 11.10
CA VAL A 36 -6.58 6.84 10.61
C VAL A 36 -5.78 7.70 11.58
N ILE A 37 -6.36 8.80 12.06
CA ILE A 37 -5.72 9.66 13.08
C ILE A 37 -5.40 8.84 14.34
N ILE A 38 -6.37 8.10 14.87
CA ILE A 38 -6.17 7.28 16.08
C ILE A 38 -5.05 6.24 15.88
N LEU A 39 -5.01 5.55 14.74
CA LEU A 39 -3.99 4.55 14.43
C LEU A 39 -2.59 5.17 14.34
N ILE A 40 -2.47 6.32 13.67
CA ILE A 40 -1.22 7.09 13.55
C ILE A 40 -0.68 7.45 14.95
N PHE A 41 -1.54 7.90 15.87
CA PHE A 41 -1.13 8.25 17.24
C PHE A 41 -0.83 7.01 18.10
N SER A 42 -1.53 5.90 17.89
CA SER A 42 -1.37 4.68 18.68
C SER A 42 0.00 4.01 18.47
N GLU A 43 0.49 4.00 17.24
CA GLU A 43 1.76 3.30 16.94
C GLU A 43 3.01 4.09 17.33
N LYS A 44 2.87 5.37 17.72
CA LYS A 44 3.99 6.30 18.00
C LYS A 44 5.04 6.35 16.88
N ALA A 45 4.68 5.85 15.70
CA ALA A 45 5.56 5.75 14.55
C ALA A 45 5.49 7.02 13.71
N PHE A 46 4.41 7.81 13.81
CA PHE A 46 4.32 9.09 13.12
C PHE A 46 5.40 10.07 13.59
N SER A 47 6.17 10.59 12.65
CA SER A 47 7.14 11.66 12.91
C SER A 47 6.91 12.82 11.94
N LEU A 48 6.96 14.04 12.47
CA LEU A 48 6.90 15.27 11.66
C LEU A 48 8.30 15.71 11.21
N LYS A 49 9.34 15.27 11.92
CA LYS A 49 10.75 15.60 11.64
C LYS A 49 11.62 14.38 11.96
N PRO A 50 12.15 13.70 10.93
CA PRO A 50 11.76 13.77 9.51
C PRO A 50 10.30 13.34 9.27
N PHE A 51 9.67 13.83 8.21
CA PHE A 51 8.27 13.50 7.90
C PHE A 51 8.13 12.01 7.57
N TYR A 52 7.35 11.31 8.39
CA TYR A 52 7.04 9.90 8.20
C TYR A 52 5.59 9.61 8.62
N LEU A 53 4.82 9.08 7.68
CA LEU A 53 3.43 8.70 7.83
C LEU A 53 3.31 7.20 7.52
N PRO A 54 3.10 6.33 8.52
CA PRO A 54 3.16 4.90 8.32
C PRO A 54 1.86 4.40 7.66
N ILE A 55 1.79 4.44 6.33
CA ILE A 55 0.58 3.99 5.60
C ILE A 55 0.26 2.53 5.91
N ASN A 56 1.28 1.70 6.08
CA ASN A 56 1.13 0.29 6.42
C ASN A 56 0.25 0.03 7.65
N SER A 57 0.29 0.94 8.62
CA SER A 57 -0.44 0.83 9.88
C SER A 57 -1.95 0.89 9.71
N PHE A 58 -2.44 1.62 8.70
CA PHE A 58 -3.86 1.87 8.50
C PHE A 58 -4.38 1.49 7.11
N ILE A 59 -3.51 1.04 6.19
CA ILE A 59 -3.90 0.62 4.84
C ILE A 59 -4.91 -0.53 4.88
N TYR A 60 -4.72 -1.49 5.79
CA TYR A 60 -5.66 -2.59 6.00
C TYR A 60 -7.08 -2.08 6.29
N PHE A 61 -7.18 -1.10 7.20
CA PHE A 61 -8.46 -0.49 7.57
C PHE A 61 -9.08 0.28 6.40
N LEU A 62 -8.28 1.03 5.62
CA LEU A 62 -8.77 1.73 4.44
C LEU A 62 -9.28 0.78 3.35
N LEU A 63 -8.57 -0.33 3.11
CA LEU A 63 -9.00 -1.36 2.16
C LEU A 63 -10.32 -2.00 2.60
N LEU A 64 -10.45 -2.33 3.88
CA LEU A 64 -11.67 -2.88 4.47
C LEU A 64 -12.84 -1.90 4.34
N MET A 65 -12.64 -0.63 4.68
CA MET A 65 -13.66 0.41 4.49
C MET A 65 -14.05 0.55 3.02
N GLY A 66 -13.09 0.49 2.11
CA GLY A 66 -13.36 0.49 0.68
C GLY A 66 -14.26 -0.66 0.25
N VAL A 67 -14.05 -1.88 0.76
CA VAL A 67 -14.91 -3.04 0.48
C VAL A 67 -16.33 -2.81 0.99
N ILE A 68 -16.48 -2.31 2.21
CA ILE A 68 -17.78 -1.97 2.81
C ILE A 68 -18.51 -0.95 1.93
N ILE A 69 -17.85 0.15 1.58
CA ILE A 69 -18.39 1.19 0.70
C ILE A 69 -18.80 0.61 -0.66
N GLY A 70 -18.00 -0.30 -1.21
CA GLY A 70 -18.29 -1.01 -2.47
C GLY A 70 -19.57 -1.85 -2.39
N ALA A 71 -19.70 -2.66 -1.33
CA ALA A 71 -20.87 -3.50 -1.09
C ALA A 71 -22.14 -2.67 -0.84
N GLU A 72 -22.06 -1.62 -0.04
CA GLU A 72 -23.17 -0.70 0.20
C GLU A 72 -23.56 0.08 -1.05
N SER A 73 -22.58 0.49 -1.86
CA SER A 73 -22.83 1.13 -3.15
C SER A 73 -23.69 0.26 -4.06
N PHE A 74 -23.43 -1.04 -4.05
CA PHE A 74 -24.27 -2.02 -4.75
C PHE A 74 -25.67 -2.12 -4.14
N TYR A 75 -25.79 -2.22 -2.82
CA TYR A 75 -27.07 -2.29 -2.12
C TYR A 75 -27.95 -1.05 -2.40
N PHE A 76 -27.41 0.15 -2.22
CA PHE A 76 -28.11 1.40 -2.52
C PHE A 76 -28.48 1.51 -3.99
N ARG A 77 -27.65 0.99 -4.90
CA ARG A 77 -27.99 0.98 -6.32
C ARG A 77 -29.21 0.12 -6.60
N THR A 78 -29.31 -1.04 -5.96
CA THR A 78 -30.48 -1.91 -6.08
C THR A 78 -31.74 -1.25 -5.54
N LEU A 79 -31.65 -0.55 -4.40
CA LEU A 79 -32.77 0.24 -3.86
C LEU A 79 -33.17 1.39 -4.80
N GLU A 80 -32.21 2.16 -5.31
CA GLU A 80 -32.48 3.24 -6.27
C GLU A 80 -33.23 2.73 -7.50
N MET A 81 -32.85 1.58 -8.04
CA MET A 81 -33.55 0.97 -9.18
C MET A 81 -34.95 0.48 -8.82
N LYS A 82 -35.16 -0.04 -7.61
CA LYS A 82 -36.49 -0.48 -7.14
C LYS A 82 -37.49 0.67 -7.14
N PHE A 83 -37.07 1.86 -6.72
CA PHE A 83 -37.92 3.06 -6.63
C PHE A 83 -37.84 4.00 -7.85
N ALA A 84 -37.03 3.67 -8.87
CA ALA A 84 -36.95 4.47 -10.09
C ALA A 84 -38.23 4.32 -10.94
N ARG A 85 -38.73 5.44 -11.48
CA ARG A 85 -40.02 5.50 -12.18
C ARG A 85 -40.02 4.84 -13.57
N SER A 86 -38.95 5.01 -14.35
CA SER A 86 -38.88 4.54 -15.74
C SER A 86 -38.01 3.30 -15.88
N MET A 87 -38.49 2.30 -16.64
CA MET A 87 -37.75 1.08 -16.95
C MET A 87 -36.49 1.34 -17.78
N SER A 88 -36.55 2.32 -18.69
CA SER A 88 -35.37 2.81 -19.40
C SER A 88 -34.35 3.44 -18.43
N SER A 89 -34.82 4.20 -17.44
CA SER A 89 -33.92 4.75 -16.40
C SER A 89 -33.25 3.63 -15.59
N LYS A 90 -34.00 2.58 -15.20
CA LYS A 90 -33.44 1.41 -14.50
C LYS A 90 -32.39 0.67 -15.33
N SER A 91 -32.65 0.43 -16.62
CA SER A 91 -31.70 -0.27 -17.50
C SER A 91 -30.42 0.56 -17.71
N LEU A 92 -30.53 1.88 -17.87
CA LEU A 92 -29.39 2.81 -17.96
C LEU A 92 -28.62 2.86 -16.63
N MET A 93 -29.32 2.86 -15.51
CA MET A 93 -28.71 2.84 -14.18
C MET A 93 -27.87 1.58 -13.96
N ALA A 94 -28.40 0.41 -14.33
CA ALA A 94 -27.68 -0.86 -14.29
C ALA A 94 -26.47 -0.85 -15.24
N LYS A 95 -26.64 -0.41 -16.49
CA LYS A 95 -25.56 -0.34 -17.50
C LYS A 95 -24.37 0.50 -17.01
N ARG A 96 -24.63 1.67 -16.41
CA ARG A 96 -23.58 2.54 -15.86
C ARG A 96 -22.83 1.89 -14.69
N PHE A 97 -23.55 1.20 -13.80
CA PHE A 97 -22.92 0.51 -12.67
C PHE A 97 -22.07 -0.67 -13.13
N ILE A 98 -22.58 -1.49 -14.05
CA ILE A 98 -21.83 -2.61 -14.65
C ILE A 98 -20.54 -2.10 -15.29
N ARG A 99 -20.59 -1.03 -16.10
CA ARG A 99 -19.39 -0.46 -16.73
C ARG A 99 -18.33 -0.04 -15.70
N ARG A 100 -18.75 0.64 -14.62
CA ARG A 100 -17.83 1.03 -13.54
C ARG A 100 -17.26 -0.19 -12.82
N SER A 101 -18.09 -1.21 -12.55
CA SER A 101 -17.67 -2.45 -11.90
C SER A 101 -16.62 -3.18 -12.72
N VAL A 102 -16.79 -3.27 -14.04
CA VAL A 102 -15.79 -3.88 -14.95
C VAL A 102 -14.46 -3.13 -14.91
N ILE A 103 -14.49 -1.79 -14.89
CA ILE A 103 -13.27 -0.98 -14.78
C ILE A 103 -12.56 -1.27 -13.44
N ILE A 104 -13.31 -1.30 -12.33
CA ILE A 104 -12.73 -1.58 -11.00
C ILE A 104 -12.13 -2.98 -10.95
N ILE A 105 -12.83 -4.00 -11.47
CA ILE A 105 -12.30 -5.37 -11.59
C ILE A 105 -11.01 -5.36 -12.41
N GLY A 106 -10.97 -4.65 -13.55
CA GLY A 106 -9.76 -4.53 -14.36
C GLY A 106 -8.58 -3.93 -13.60
N ILE A 107 -8.82 -2.89 -12.79
CA ILE A 107 -7.80 -2.27 -11.93
C ILE A 107 -7.33 -3.28 -10.87
N CYS A 108 -8.25 -3.97 -10.18
CA CYS A 108 -7.89 -4.97 -9.17
C CYS A 108 -7.05 -6.11 -9.75
N VAL A 109 -7.40 -6.62 -10.93
CA VAL A 109 -6.63 -7.66 -11.63
C VAL A 109 -5.23 -7.14 -11.99
N ALA A 110 -5.12 -5.92 -12.53
CA ALA A 110 -3.83 -5.32 -12.86
C ALA A 110 -2.94 -5.17 -11.61
N VAL A 111 -3.50 -4.71 -10.49
CA VAL A 111 -2.77 -4.59 -9.20
C VAL A 111 -2.28 -5.94 -8.71
N ILE A 112 -3.11 -7.00 -8.77
CA ILE A 112 -2.69 -8.36 -8.37
C ILE A 112 -1.52 -8.84 -9.25
N ILE A 113 -1.62 -8.64 -10.57
CA ILE A 113 -0.55 -9.02 -11.51
C ILE A 113 0.74 -8.29 -11.18
N ILE A 114 0.70 -6.96 -10.97
CA ILE A 114 1.89 -6.17 -10.65
C ILE A 114 2.55 -6.64 -9.36
N LEU A 115 1.77 -6.95 -8.32
CA LEU A 115 2.31 -7.29 -6.99
C LEU A 115 2.73 -8.76 -6.84
N LYS A 116 2.16 -9.69 -7.61
CA LYS A 116 2.41 -11.14 -7.42
C LYS A 116 3.21 -11.79 -8.55
N VAL A 117 3.38 -11.14 -9.70
CA VAL A 117 4.21 -11.71 -10.79
C VAL A 117 5.70 -11.48 -10.46
N PRO A 118 6.51 -12.56 -10.27
CA PRO A 118 7.90 -12.43 -9.83
C PRO A 118 8.77 -11.58 -10.75
N PHE A 119 8.56 -11.66 -12.07
CA PHE A 119 9.32 -10.86 -13.02
C PHE A 119 9.10 -9.36 -12.84
N ILE A 120 7.84 -8.95 -12.61
CA ILE A 120 7.50 -7.55 -12.37
C ILE A 120 8.10 -7.13 -11.02
N TYR A 121 7.92 -7.95 -9.99
CA TYR A 121 8.44 -7.71 -8.65
C TYR A 121 9.96 -7.50 -8.61
N ASN A 122 10.74 -8.40 -9.22
CA ASN A 122 12.19 -8.29 -9.26
C ASN A 122 12.65 -7.03 -10.02
N THR A 123 11.97 -6.72 -11.13
CA THR A 123 12.24 -5.49 -11.89
C THR A 123 11.98 -4.23 -11.05
N PHE A 124 10.94 -4.25 -10.21
CA PHE A 124 10.66 -3.16 -9.27
C PHE A 124 11.74 -3.04 -8.19
N GLU A 125 12.20 -4.17 -7.62
CA GLU A 125 13.27 -4.19 -6.63
C GLU A 125 14.58 -3.63 -7.21
N ASP A 126 14.95 -4.04 -8.42
CA ASP A 126 16.15 -3.52 -9.10
C ASP A 126 16.00 -2.02 -9.42
N ALA A 127 14.83 -1.57 -9.89
CA ALA A 127 14.58 -0.17 -10.21
C ALA A 127 14.52 0.74 -8.96
N MET A 128 14.18 0.19 -7.80
CA MET A 128 14.15 0.92 -6.53
C MET A 128 15.43 0.80 -5.71
N SER A 129 16.31 -0.12 -6.08
CA SER A 129 17.60 -0.29 -5.42
C SER A 129 18.47 0.95 -5.62
N THR A 130 19.18 1.34 -4.57
CA THR A 130 20.09 2.50 -4.61
C THR A 130 21.51 2.03 -4.36
N SER A 131 22.40 2.29 -5.31
CA SER A 131 23.83 2.02 -5.15
C SER A 131 24.63 3.30 -4.95
N GLY A 132 25.72 3.19 -4.21
CA GLY A 132 26.65 4.29 -3.97
C GLY A 132 28.00 3.77 -3.50
N THR A 133 28.93 4.69 -3.24
CA THR A 133 30.25 4.38 -2.71
C THR A 133 30.42 4.95 -1.31
N VAL A 134 31.05 4.22 -0.41
CA VAL A 134 31.31 4.62 0.97
C VAL A 134 32.78 4.40 1.33
N SER A 135 33.45 5.46 1.80
CA SER A 135 34.84 5.41 2.28
C SER A 135 34.98 5.50 3.80
N SER A 136 33.97 5.99 4.51
CA SER A 136 34.02 6.06 5.97
C SER A 136 32.63 5.90 6.57
N VAL A 137 31.72 6.81 6.26
CA VAL A 137 30.34 6.74 6.74
C VAL A 137 29.37 7.19 5.67
N VAL A 138 28.25 6.49 5.52
CA VAL A 138 27.10 6.93 4.73
C VAL A 138 25.80 6.71 5.49
N GLU A 139 24.90 7.68 5.42
CA GLU A 139 23.57 7.60 6.02
C GLU A 139 22.53 7.11 5.01
N PHE A 140 21.53 6.38 5.49
CA PHE A 140 20.36 5.99 4.70
C PHE A 140 19.12 5.84 5.57
N ASN A 141 17.94 6.12 4.99
CA ASN A 141 16.68 5.82 5.65
C ASN A 141 16.27 4.38 5.31
N ASN A 142 15.89 3.61 6.34
CA ASN A 142 15.45 2.23 6.13
C ASN A 142 14.09 2.11 5.45
N LYS A 143 13.27 3.16 5.52
CA LYS A 143 11.90 3.21 4.99
C LYS A 143 11.69 4.54 4.26
N ASP A 144 10.75 4.57 3.32
CA ASP A 144 10.32 5.82 2.70
C ASP A 144 9.37 6.61 3.64
N HIS A 145 9.10 7.88 3.30
CA HIS A 145 8.26 8.75 4.12
C HIS A 145 6.82 8.25 4.30
N LEU A 146 6.36 7.32 3.45
CA LEU A 146 5.02 6.73 3.54
C LEU A 146 5.03 5.32 4.15
N GLY A 147 6.22 4.76 4.41
CA GLY A 147 6.41 3.38 4.87
C GLY A 147 6.04 2.31 3.85
N LEU A 148 5.73 2.66 2.59
CA LEU A 148 5.36 1.72 1.55
C LEU A 148 6.55 0.90 1.05
N ILE A 149 7.75 1.46 1.13
CA ILE A 149 9.00 0.89 0.62
C ILE A 149 10.01 0.82 1.76
N SER A 150 10.63 -0.34 1.95
CA SER A 150 11.61 -0.59 2.99
C SER A 150 12.85 -1.29 2.44
N VAL A 151 14.01 -0.99 3.01
CA VAL A 151 15.25 -1.73 2.77
C VAL A 151 15.08 -3.13 3.34
N ASN A 152 15.23 -4.16 2.50
CA ASN A 152 15.11 -5.57 2.88
C ASN A 152 16.47 -6.28 2.90
N ARG A 153 17.42 -5.81 2.08
CA ARG A 153 18.74 -6.41 1.93
C ARG A 153 19.77 -5.33 1.63
N ILE A 154 20.96 -5.47 2.20
CA ILE A 154 22.10 -4.61 1.91
C ILE A 154 23.21 -5.51 1.38
N THR A 155 23.78 -5.10 0.24
CA THR A 155 24.93 -5.75 -0.38
C THR A 155 26.09 -4.76 -0.36
N ILE A 156 27.28 -5.22 0.02
CA ILE A 156 28.50 -4.39 0.06
C ILE A 156 29.60 -5.16 -0.65
N GLU A 157 30.25 -4.49 -1.59
CA GLU A 157 31.27 -5.02 -2.49
C GLU A 157 32.57 -4.24 -2.30
N SER A 158 33.67 -4.98 -2.21
CA SER A 158 35.04 -4.47 -2.15
C SER A 158 35.79 -4.84 -3.41
N ASP A 159 36.60 -3.91 -3.93
CA ASP A 159 37.49 -4.13 -5.07
C ASP A 159 38.78 -4.90 -4.70
N GLY A 160 38.79 -5.57 -3.55
CA GLY A 160 39.88 -6.44 -3.09
C GLY A 160 40.53 -6.04 -1.76
N ASN A 161 40.14 -4.90 -1.17
CA ASN A 161 40.69 -4.42 0.10
C ASN A 161 39.89 -4.94 1.30
N ALA A 162 40.59 -5.24 2.38
CA ALA A 162 40.02 -5.72 3.62
C ALA A 162 39.37 -4.57 4.41
N ALA A 163 38.10 -4.72 4.74
CA ALA A 163 37.38 -3.74 5.55
C ALA A 163 36.30 -4.40 6.40
N ASN A 164 36.09 -3.85 7.60
CA ASN A 164 34.94 -4.18 8.42
C ASN A 164 33.85 -3.14 8.23
N VAL A 165 32.62 -3.59 8.04
CA VAL A 165 31.45 -2.76 7.83
C VAL A 165 30.45 -2.97 8.94
N TYR A 166 29.96 -1.90 9.53
CA TYR A 166 29.01 -1.92 10.62
C TYR A 166 27.77 -1.12 10.22
N VAL A 167 26.59 -1.73 10.33
CA VAL A 167 25.32 -1.02 10.13
C VAL A 167 24.65 -0.80 11.47
N VAL A 168 24.47 0.47 11.82
CA VAL A 168 23.97 0.92 13.13
C VAL A 168 22.85 1.95 12.99
N SER A 169 21.95 2.03 13.96
CA SER A 169 20.92 3.06 14.00
C SER A 169 21.50 4.43 14.37
N SER A 170 20.76 5.49 14.06
CA SER A 170 21.15 6.87 14.35
C SER A 170 21.38 7.12 15.85
N ASP A 171 20.57 6.51 16.71
CA ASP A 171 20.70 6.64 18.17
C ASP A 171 22.07 6.15 18.67
N TYR A 172 22.52 4.99 18.17
CA TYR A 172 23.81 4.43 18.56
C TYR A 172 24.97 5.15 17.88
N TYR A 173 24.82 5.51 16.61
CA TYR A 173 25.86 6.24 15.89
C TYR A 173 26.14 7.61 16.54
N SER A 174 25.11 8.40 16.82
CA SER A 174 25.26 9.73 17.43
C SER A 174 25.88 9.68 18.84
N THR A 175 25.68 8.59 19.57
CA THR A 175 26.21 8.41 20.93
C THR A 175 27.64 7.85 20.94
N TYR A 176 27.96 6.94 20.02
CA TYR A 176 29.19 6.13 20.04
C TYR A 176 30.08 6.28 18.80
N ALA A 177 29.86 7.29 17.94
CA ALA A 177 30.65 7.52 16.73
C ALA A 177 32.17 7.52 16.98
N SER A 178 32.61 8.02 18.14
CA SER A 178 34.03 8.09 18.52
C SER A 178 34.58 6.80 19.15
N ASP A 179 33.71 5.86 19.55
CA ASP A 179 34.07 4.61 20.20
C ASP A 179 33.61 3.42 19.37
N LEU A 180 34.49 3.03 18.45
CA LEU A 180 34.24 2.01 17.43
C LEU A 180 34.03 0.62 18.03
N GLU A 181 34.65 0.32 19.18
CA GLU A 181 34.47 -0.95 19.89
C GLU A 181 33.06 -1.09 20.45
N THR A 182 32.53 -0.02 21.07
CA THR A 182 31.14 -0.02 21.57
C THR A 182 30.13 0.01 20.43
N LEU A 183 30.44 0.72 19.33
CA LEU A 183 29.59 0.77 18.14
C LEU A 183 29.46 -0.60 17.46
N LYS A 184 30.56 -1.37 17.40
CA LYS A 184 30.59 -2.74 16.89
C LYS A 184 29.62 -3.67 17.63
N LEU A 185 29.38 -3.45 18.93
CA LEU A 185 28.44 -4.26 19.71
C LEU A 185 26.97 -4.02 19.33
N HIS A 186 26.66 -2.85 18.79
CA HIS A 186 25.30 -2.44 18.42
C HIS A 186 25.00 -2.60 16.92
N ARG A 187 25.89 -3.24 16.17
CA ARG A 187 25.70 -3.50 14.74
C ARG A 187 24.55 -4.47 14.51
N ILE A 188 23.84 -4.27 13.41
CA ILE A 188 22.74 -5.15 12.98
C ILE A 188 23.27 -6.36 12.19
N ASN A 189 24.37 -6.18 11.47
CA ASN A 189 25.02 -7.22 10.69
C ASN A 189 25.97 -8.05 11.57
N TYR A 190 25.40 -8.92 12.40
CA TYR A 190 26.17 -9.70 13.37
C TYR A 190 27.11 -10.73 12.73
N LEU A 191 26.66 -11.37 11.65
CA LEU A 191 27.35 -12.49 10.98
C LEU A 191 28.27 -11.99 9.86
N ASP A 192 27.74 -11.15 8.96
CA ASP A 192 28.42 -10.72 7.75
C ASP A 192 28.84 -9.25 7.86
N TYR A 193 30.06 -9.02 8.31
CA TYR A 193 30.59 -7.69 8.58
C TYR A 193 32.00 -7.43 8.05
N SER A 194 32.67 -8.43 7.48
CA SER A 194 34.03 -8.29 6.97
C SER A 194 34.05 -8.63 5.49
N VAL A 195 34.61 -7.73 4.69
CA VAL A 195 34.93 -7.95 3.27
C VAL A 195 36.43 -8.06 3.13
N ASP A 196 36.90 -9.00 2.32
CA ASP A 196 38.32 -9.21 2.01
C ASP A 196 38.48 -9.79 0.59
N ALA A 197 39.71 -10.07 0.16
CA ALA A 197 39.98 -10.65 -1.15
C ALA A 197 39.39 -12.06 -1.34
N SER A 198 39.10 -12.80 -0.26
CA SER A 198 38.51 -14.14 -0.30
C SER A 198 36.98 -14.10 -0.33
N ASN A 199 36.40 -13.05 0.24
CA ASN A 199 34.98 -12.76 0.31
C ASN A 199 34.74 -11.27 -0.03
N PRO A 200 34.81 -10.91 -1.32
CA PRO A 200 34.72 -9.51 -1.74
C PRO A 200 33.32 -8.92 -1.60
N THR A 201 32.30 -9.75 -1.36
CA THR A 201 30.91 -9.33 -1.28
C THR A 201 30.25 -9.86 -0.01
N ILE A 202 29.72 -8.97 0.82
CA ILE A 202 28.83 -9.33 1.91
C ILE A 202 27.40 -8.95 1.55
N ALA A 203 26.45 -9.83 1.86
CA ALA A 203 25.03 -9.55 1.70
C ALA A 203 24.30 -10.04 2.94
N PHE A 204 23.53 -9.15 3.57
CA PHE A 204 22.72 -9.50 4.74
C PHE A 204 21.32 -8.93 4.63
N ASN A 205 20.37 -9.63 5.25
CA ASN A 205 18.98 -9.20 5.31
C ASN A 205 18.83 -8.12 6.37
N PHE A 206 18.20 -7.02 6.00
CA PHE A 206 17.90 -5.93 6.92
C PHE A 206 16.63 -6.28 7.70
N PRO A 207 16.65 -6.24 9.05
CA PRO A 207 15.48 -6.58 9.85
C PRO A 207 14.37 -5.54 9.67
N ASP A 208 13.11 -5.94 9.93
CA ASP A 208 12.00 -5.00 9.96
C ASP A 208 12.09 -4.10 11.21
N ALA A 209 12.86 -3.02 11.08
CA ALA A 209 13.06 -2.02 12.12
C ALA A 209 12.01 -0.90 12.03
N LYS A 210 11.86 -0.14 13.12
CA LYS A 210 11.09 1.12 13.10
C LYS A 210 11.71 2.09 12.09
N TYR A 211 10.91 3.01 11.57
CA TYR A 211 11.42 4.04 10.68
C TYR A 211 12.49 4.86 11.40
N ASP A 212 13.71 4.81 10.90
CA ASP A 212 14.87 5.51 11.46
C ASP A 212 15.95 5.69 10.37
N THR A 213 16.90 6.57 10.65
CA THR A 213 18.12 6.73 9.85
C THR A 213 19.17 5.75 10.36
N PHE A 214 19.81 5.06 9.43
CA PHE A 214 20.89 4.11 9.69
C PHE A 214 22.17 4.60 9.04
N TYR A 215 23.29 4.19 9.61
CA TYR A 215 24.62 4.53 9.14
C TYR A 215 25.37 3.25 8.78
N ILE A 216 25.98 3.24 7.60
CA ILE A 216 26.99 2.25 7.22
C ILE A 216 28.35 2.86 7.56
N VAL A 217 29.02 2.27 8.53
CA VAL A 217 30.34 2.69 9.00
C VAL A 217 31.37 1.69 8.50
N VAL A 218 32.39 2.18 7.80
CA VAL A 218 33.47 1.37 7.23
C VAL A 218 34.75 1.63 8.01
N GLN A 219 35.39 0.54 8.42
CA GLN A 219 36.71 0.50 9.02
C GLN A 219 37.63 -0.26 8.07
N HIS A 220 38.45 0.47 7.32
CA HIS A 220 39.51 -0.10 6.48
C HIS A 220 40.55 -0.79 7.37
N LEU A 221 40.96 -1.99 6.96
CA LEU A 221 42.02 -2.77 7.62
C LEU A 221 43.37 -2.60 6.90
N ASP A 222 43.34 -2.15 5.64
CA ASP A 222 44.51 -1.88 4.81
C ASP A 222 44.95 -0.42 4.91
N ASP A 223 46.25 -0.17 4.67
CA ASP A 223 46.87 1.16 4.69
C ASP A 223 46.41 2.08 3.53
N ASP A 224 45.80 1.51 2.48
CA ASP A 224 45.26 2.27 1.33
C ASP A 224 43.72 2.16 1.27
N PRO A 225 42.97 3.13 1.81
CA PRO A 225 41.52 3.05 1.92
C PRO A 225 40.85 3.31 0.58
N SER A 226 40.50 2.25 -0.14
CA SER A 226 39.61 2.35 -1.31
C SER A 226 38.13 2.36 -0.89
N PRO A 227 37.27 3.15 -1.57
CA PRO A 227 35.85 3.17 -1.25
C PRO A 227 35.19 1.82 -1.56
N LEU A 228 34.28 1.40 -0.69
CA LEU A 228 33.43 0.22 -0.91
C LEU A 228 32.18 0.62 -1.70
N THR A 229 31.66 -0.28 -2.53
CA THR A 229 30.37 -0.09 -3.20
C THR A 229 29.29 -0.71 -2.34
N TYR A 230 28.22 0.03 -2.06
CA TYR A 230 27.05 -0.49 -1.35
C TYR A 230 25.82 -0.43 -2.25
N THR A 231 24.94 -1.41 -2.11
CA THR A 231 23.63 -1.47 -2.75
C THR A 231 22.56 -1.72 -1.70
N LEU A 232 21.65 -0.76 -1.57
CA LEU A 232 20.45 -0.87 -0.74
C LEU A 232 19.34 -1.45 -1.60
N HIS A 233 19.00 -2.72 -1.39
CA HIS A 233 17.83 -3.31 -2.01
C HIS A 233 16.58 -2.84 -1.27
N ARG A 234 15.65 -2.26 -2.01
CA ARG A 234 14.41 -1.69 -1.49
C ARG A 234 13.25 -2.48 -2.06
N ASN A 235 12.33 -2.85 -1.17
CA ASN A 235 11.16 -3.62 -1.54
C ASN A 235 9.87 -3.01 -1.00
N ILE A 236 8.76 -3.35 -1.64
CA ILE A 236 7.43 -3.02 -1.17
C ILE A 236 7.22 -3.72 0.17
N SER A 237 6.61 -3.01 1.12
CA SER A 237 6.24 -3.56 2.42
C SER A 237 5.47 -4.88 2.30
N SER A 238 5.84 -5.86 3.12
CA SER A 238 5.16 -7.17 3.20
C SER A 238 3.66 -7.03 3.46
N ILE A 239 3.28 -6.09 4.34
CA ILE A 239 1.89 -5.74 4.65
C ILE A 239 1.14 -5.36 3.36
N PHE A 240 1.76 -4.55 2.51
CA PHE A 240 1.15 -4.13 1.25
C PHE A 240 1.08 -5.30 0.25
N LEU A 241 2.14 -6.10 0.14
CA LEU A 241 2.21 -7.27 -0.74
C LEU A 241 1.20 -8.36 -0.37
N ASP A 242 0.80 -8.46 0.90
CA ASP A 242 -0.11 -9.50 1.38
C ASP A 242 -1.56 -9.03 1.40
N TYR A 243 -1.84 -7.86 1.98
CA TYR A 243 -3.22 -7.39 2.14
C TYR A 243 -3.81 -6.84 0.85
N VAL A 244 -3.06 -6.07 0.04
CA VAL A 244 -3.63 -5.43 -1.16
C VAL A 244 -4.17 -6.45 -2.16
N PRO A 245 -3.45 -7.55 -2.50
CA PRO A 245 -3.99 -8.58 -3.38
C PRO A 245 -5.21 -9.30 -2.81
N LEU A 246 -5.21 -9.57 -1.49
CA LEU A 246 -6.35 -10.19 -0.81
C LEU A 246 -7.61 -9.32 -0.91
N PHE A 247 -7.51 -8.02 -0.61
CA PHE A 247 -8.63 -7.11 -0.74
C PHE A 247 -9.04 -6.89 -2.20
N ALA A 248 -8.09 -6.84 -3.14
CA ALA A 248 -8.38 -6.76 -4.57
C ALA A 248 -9.22 -7.97 -5.03
N LEU A 249 -8.93 -9.18 -4.53
CA LEU A 249 -9.74 -10.37 -4.80
C LEU A 249 -11.16 -10.21 -4.23
N ILE A 250 -11.30 -9.73 -3.00
CA ILE A 250 -12.62 -9.46 -2.39
C ILE A 250 -13.42 -8.45 -3.23
N PHE A 251 -12.78 -7.36 -3.67
CA PHE A 251 -13.41 -6.39 -4.57
C PHE A 251 -13.87 -7.04 -5.86
N ILE A 252 -13.05 -7.89 -6.48
CA ILE A 252 -13.41 -8.63 -7.69
C ILE A 252 -14.67 -9.46 -7.45
N VAL A 253 -14.73 -10.22 -6.35
CA VAL A 253 -15.90 -11.04 -6.00
C VAL A 253 -17.15 -10.19 -5.80
N VAL A 254 -17.06 -9.11 -5.00
CA VAL A 254 -18.20 -8.21 -4.74
C VAL A 254 -18.72 -7.60 -6.03
N TYR A 255 -17.84 -7.09 -6.90
CA TYR A 255 -18.24 -6.47 -8.15
C TYR A 255 -18.69 -7.49 -9.20
N ALA A 256 -18.15 -8.71 -9.21
CA ALA A 256 -18.60 -9.79 -10.09
C ALA A 256 -20.04 -10.21 -9.74
N ILE A 257 -20.34 -10.41 -8.45
CA ILE A 257 -21.70 -10.69 -7.96
C ILE A 257 -22.64 -9.56 -8.38
N ALA A 258 -22.23 -8.31 -8.18
CA ALA A 258 -23.00 -7.15 -8.58
C ALA A 258 -23.28 -7.12 -10.09
N ILE A 259 -22.29 -7.45 -10.93
CA ILE A 259 -22.47 -7.52 -12.39
C ILE A 259 -23.47 -8.60 -12.77
N VAL A 260 -23.35 -9.82 -12.23
CA VAL A 260 -24.25 -10.94 -12.54
C VAL A 260 -25.70 -10.58 -12.17
N TYR A 261 -25.89 -10.04 -10.96
CA TYR A 261 -27.20 -9.62 -10.48
C TYR A 261 -27.82 -8.51 -11.36
N LEU A 262 -27.05 -7.44 -11.62
CA LEU A 262 -27.52 -6.29 -12.40
C LEU A 262 -27.70 -6.60 -13.89
N SER A 263 -26.92 -7.53 -14.45
CA SER A 263 -27.07 -7.99 -15.83
C SER A 263 -28.42 -8.69 -16.01
N THR A 264 -28.79 -9.54 -15.06
CA THR A 264 -30.08 -10.25 -15.06
C THR A 264 -31.25 -9.28 -14.95
N LEU A 265 -31.17 -8.32 -14.02
CA LEU A 265 -32.17 -7.25 -13.88
C LEU A 265 -32.26 -6.36 -15.11
N ARG A 266 -31.12 -5.99 -15.70
CA ARG A 266 -31.07 -5.16 -16.91
C ARG A 266 -31.78 -5.85 -18.07
N LYS A 267 -31.57 -7.16 -18.28
CA LYS A 267 -32.25 -7.91 -19.35
C LYS A 267 -33.77 -7.85 -19.21
N ARG A 268 -34.28 -8.00 -17.98
CA ARG A 268 -35.72 -7.85 -17.67
C ARG A 268 -36.22 -6.44 -17.98
N TYR A 269 -35.53 -5.42 -17.48
CA TYR A 269 -35.94 -4.01 -17.68
C TYR A 269 -35.80 -3.51 -19.12
N ALA A 270 -34.85 -4.04 -19.89
CA ALA A 270 -34.66 -3.69 -21.29
C ALA A 270 -35.73 -4.33 -22.19
N GLY A 271 -36.22 -5.53 -21.85
CA GLY A 271 -37.33 -6.16 -22.58
C GLY A 271 -38.66 -5.41 -22.47
N GLU A 272 -38.86 -4.69 -21.36
CA GLU A 272 -40.08 -3.91 -21.07
C GLU A 272 -39.93 -2.41 -21.39
N SER A 273 -38.79 -1.97 -21.95
CA SER A 273 -38.54 -0.57 -22.27
C SER A 273 -38.72 -0.24 -23.76
N ILE A 274 -39.39 0.88 -24.05
CA ILE A 274 -39.73 1.37 -25.40
C ILE A 274 -38.48 1.72 -26.24
N TYR A 275 -37.35 2.02 -25.60
CA TYR A 275 -36.07 2.31 -26.27
C TYR A 275 -35.15 1.09 -26.17
N ARG A 276 -34.93 0.40 -27.30
CA ARG A 276 -33.90 -0.63 -27.48
C ARG A 276 -32.51 -0.02 -27.55
#